data_AF-A0A162IQ81-F1
#
_entry.id   AF-A0A162IQ81-F1
#
_cell.length_a   1.000
_cell.length_b   1.000
_cell.length_c   1.000
_cell.angle_alpha   90.00
_cell.angle_beta   90.00
_cell.angle_gamma   90.00
#
_symmetry.space_group_name_H-M   'P 1'
#
loop_
_entity.id
_entity.type
_entity.pdbx_description
1 polymer ?
#
loop_
_entity_poly.entity_id
_entity_poly.type
_entity_poly.pdbx_seq_one_letter_code
_entity_poly.pdbx_strand_id
1 'polypeptide(L)' 'MNTRLPEYNDFLELFAGNNQLIELIKWCFLDEEEQREEFYRQHGHYPEKRDLLWKLKRDLVQVKNEIGG' A
#
# COMPACT_ATOMS: atom_id res chain seq x y z
N MET A 1 25.71 -3.01 4.67
CA MET A 1 25.52 -1.55 4.78
C MET A 1 24.05 -1.27 4.54
N ASN A 2 23.38 -0.58 5.47
CA ASN A 2 21.96 -0.25 5.34
C ASN A 2 21.85 0.91 4.34
N THR A 3 21.30 0.65 3.15
CA THR A 3 21.26 1.58 1.99
C THR A 3 20.10 2.57 2.05
N ARG A 4 19.56 2.83 3.24
CA ARG A 4 18.37 3.66 3.43
C ARG A 4 18.78 5.12 3.64
N LEU A 5 18.01 6.03 3.05
CA LEU A 5 18.12 7.46 3.32
C LEU A 5 17.86 7.74 4.82
N PRO A 6 18.54 8.71 5.45
CA PRO A 6 18.34 9.03 6.87
C PRO A 6 16.87 9.26 7.24
N GLU A 7 16.15 10.01 6.40
CA GLU A 7 14.73 10.37 6.58
C GLU A 7 13.82 9.14 6.58
N TYR A 8 14.26 8.04 5.96
CA TYR A 8 13.52 6.79 5.97
C TYR A 8 13.44 6.20 7.38
N ASN A 9 14.52 6.27 8.16
CA ASN A 9 14.52 5.77 9.53
C ASN A 9 13.66 6.65 10.44
N ASP A 10 13.69 7.98 10.23
CA ASP A 10 12.83 8.91 10.96
C ASP A 10 11.34 8.60 10.72
N PHE A 11 10.96 8.31 9.46
CA PHE A 11 9.59 7.89 9.16
C PHE A 11 9.23 6.52 9.74
N LEU A 12 10.16 5.57 9.76
CA LEU A 12 9.92 4.29 10.43
C LEU A 12 9.63 4.50 11.91
N GLU A 13 10.44 5.31 12.61
CA GLU A 13 10.22 5.60 14.03
C GLU A 13 8.89 6.33 14.26
N LEU A 14 8.56 7.30 13.39
CA LEU A 14 7.31 8.06 13.48
C LEU A 14 6.05 7.20 13.30
N PHE A 15 6.09 6.24 12.37
CA PHE A 15 4.90 5.47 11.96
C PHE A 15 4.86 4.04 12.52
N ALA A 16 5.92 3.52 13.13
CA ALA A 16 5.97 2.15 13.66
C ALA A 16 4.88 1.86 14.70
N GLY A 17 4.43 2.87 15.45
CA GLY A 17 3.34 2.77 16.42
C GLY A 17 1.94 2.96 15.85
N ASN A 18 1.80 3.36 14.58
CA ASN A 18 0.51 3.64 13.96
C ASN A 18 -0.14 2.35 13.44
N ASN A 19 -0.80 1.63 14.36
CA ASN A 19 -1.48 0.36 14.05
C ASN A 19 -2.55 0.50 12.96
N GLN A 20 -3.24 1.65 12.87
CA GLN A 20 -4.25 1.87 11.82
C GLN A 20 -3.61 1.95 10.43
N LEU A 21 -2.45 2.63 10.31
CA LEU A 21 -1.70 2.68 9.06
C LEU A 21 -1.18 1.30 8.65
N ILE A 22 -0.69 0.52 9.61
CA ILE A 22 -0.24 -0.86 9.37
C ILE A 22 -1.40 -1.73 8.89
N GLU A 23 -2.57 -1.65 9.53
CA GLU A 23 -3.77 -2.38 9.11
C GLU A 23 -4.27 -1.94 7.74
N LEU A 24 -4.25 -0.64 7.43
CA LEU A 24 -4.63 -0.13 6.10
C LEU A 24 -3.72 -0.71 5.00
N ILE A 25 -2.41 -0.77 5.26
CA ILE A 25 -1.45 -1.39 4.35
C ILE A 25 -1.75 -2.89 4.17
N LYS A 26 -2.08 -3.62 5.24
CA LYS A 26 -2.47 -5.04 5.14
C LYS A 26 -3.75 -5.23 4.31
N TRP A 27 -4.75 -4.38 4.48
CA TRP A 27 -5.97 -4.40 3.67
C TRP A 27 -5.66 -4.23 2.18
N CYS A 28 -4.72 -3.35 1.82
CA CYS A 28 -4.27 -3.22 0.44
C CYS A 28 -3.62 -4.50 -0.09
N PHE A 29 -2.84 -5.21 0.72
CA PHE A 29 -2.24 -6.50 0.31
C PHE A 29 -3.28 -7.62 0.16
N LEU A 30 -4.29 -7.69 1.04
CA LEU A 30 -5.35 -8.71 0.95
C LEU A 30 -6.25 -8.50 -0.28
N ASP A 31 -6.58 -7.24 -0.62
CA ASP A 31 -7.27 -6.87 -1.87
C ASP A 31 -6.46 -7.34 -3.10
N GLU A 32 -5.13 -7.37 -3.01
CA GLU A 32 -4.26 -7.94 -4.05
C GLU A 32 -4.45 -9.43 -4.21
N GLU A 33 -4.42 -10.19 -3.12
CA GLU A 33 -4.50 -11.65 -3.17
C GLU A 33 -5.85 -12.10 -3.72
N GLU A 34 -6.94 -11.48 -3.27
CA GLU A 34 -8.28 -11.79 -3.78
C GLU A 34 -8.43 -11.47 -5.28
N GLN A 35 -7.98 -10.28 -5.71
CA GLN A 35 -8.02 -9.89 -7.12
C GLN A 35 -7.05 -10.70 -7.99
N ARG A 36 -5.91 -11.13 -7.45
CA ARG A 36 -4.94 -11.98 -8.17
C ARG A 36 -5.48 -13.38 -8.39
N GLU A 37 -6.09 -13.97 -7.37
CA GLU A 37 -6.75 -15.27 -7.47
C GLU A 37 -7.92 -15.23 -8.45
N GLU A 38 -8.73 -14.17 -8.41
CA GLU A 38 -9.78 -13.94 -9.41
C GLU A 38 -9.22 -13.78 -10.83
N PHE A 39 -8.19 -12.96 -11.02
CA PHE A 39 -7.56 -12.76 -12.32
C PHE A 39 -6.99 -14.06 -12.88
N TYR A 40 -6.30 -14.86 -12.05
CA TYR A 40 -5.76 -16.16 -12.44
C TYR A 40 -6.86 -17.13 -12.87
N ARG A 41 -7.97 -17.20 -12.10
CA ARG A 41 -9.14 -18.02 -12.48
C ARG A 41 -9.73 -17.63 -13.84
N GLN A 42 -9.68 -16.35 -14.20
CA GLN A 42 -10.25 -15.84 -15.45
C GLN A 42 -9.28 -15.92 -16.64
N HIS A 43 -7.97 -15.78 -16.44
CA HIS A 43 -6.98 -15.56 -17.52
C HIS A 43 -5.89 -16.64 -17.59
N GLY A 44 -5.83 -17.57 -16.64
CA GLY A 44 -4.85 -18.67 -16.62
C GLY A 44 -3.41 -18.25 -16.32
N HIS A 45 -3.19 -17.00 -15.91
CA HIS A 45 -1.90 -16.45 -15.48
C HIS A 45 -2.12 -15.35 -14.44
N TYR A 46 -1.12 -15.05 -13.61
CA TYR A 46 -1.20 -13.93 -12.67
C TYR A 46 -1.00 -12.60 -13.39
N PRO A 47 -1.65 -11.51 -12.94
CA PRO A 47 -1.49 -10.21 -13.56
C PRO A 47 -0.07 -9.67 -13.35
N GLU A 48 0.43 -8.86 -14.29
CA GLU A 48 1.66 -8.10 -14.07
C GLU A 48 1.47 -7.17 -12.86
N LYS A 49 2.49 -7.11 -11.97
CA LYS A 49 2.41 -6.47 -10.65
C LYS A 49 1.65 -5.14 -10.68
N ARG A 50 0.50 -5.09 -10.01
CA ARG A 50 -0.16 -3.83 -9.65
C ARG A 50 0.57 -3.21 -8.47
N ASP A 51 1.08 -2.01 -8.63
CA ASP A 51 1.80 -1.30 -7.56
C ASP A 51 0.79 -0.70 -6.56
N LEU A 52 0.27 -1.54 -5.66
CA LEU A 52 -0.82 -1.16 -4.73
C LEU A 52 -0.42 -0.10 -3.72
N LEU A 53 0.87 0.02 -3.41
CA LEU A 53 1.39 1.16 -2.64
C LEU A 53 1.18 2.48 -3.40
N TRP A 54 1.19 2.43 -4.73
CA TRP A 54 0.90 3.58 -5.58
C TRP A 54 -0.60 3.93 -5.59
N LYS A 55 -1.48 2.92 -5.61
CA LYS A 55 -2.94 3.10 -5.42
C LYS A 55 -3.23 3.71 -4.06
N LEU A 56 -2.70 3.11 -2.98
CA LEU A 56 -2.84 3.60 -1.61
C LEU A 56 -2.36 5.05 -1.48
N LYS A 57 -1.23 5.40 -2.09
CA LYS A 57 -0.73 6.78 -2.13
C LYS A 57 -1.74 7.72 -2.80
N ARG A 58 -2.35 7.35 -3.94
CA ARG A 58 -3.38 8.18 -4.59
C ARG A 58 -4.60 8.32 -3.71
N ASP A 59 -5.09 7.23 -3.14
CA ASP A 59 -6.29 7.22 -2.29
C ASP A 59 -6.09 8.12 -1.07
N LEU A 60 -4.93 8.04 -0.40
CA LEU A 60 -4.59 8.93 0.72
C LEU A 60 -4.49 10.41 0.32
N VAL A 61 -3.89 10.71 -0.85
CA VAL A 61 -3.81 12.10 -1.36
C VAL A 61 -5.20 12.63 -1.69
N GLN A 62 -6.04 11.82 -2.32
CA GLN A 62 -7.41 12.18 -2.64
C GLN A 62 -8.21 12.49 -1.37
N VAL A 63 -8.23 11.56 -0.39
CA VAL A 63 -8.94 11.75 0.88
C VAL A 63 -8.41 12.97 1.63
N LYS A 64 -7.08 13.21 1.64
CA LYS A 64 -6.50 14.42 2.24
C LYS A 64 -7.05 15.69 1.59
N ASN A 65 -7.18 15.72 0.27
CA ASN A 65 -7.72 16.87 -0.46
C ASN A 65 -9.23 17.05 -0.22
N GLU A 66 -9.97 15.97 0.00
CA GLU A 66 -11.40 16.01 0.33
C GLU A 66 -11.67 16.51 1.76
N ILE A 67 -10.77 16.23 2.72
CA ILE A 67 -10.89 16.70 4.11
C ILE A 67 -10.36 18.14 4.29
N GLY A 68 -9.40 18.54 3.46
CA GLY A 68 -8.76 19.86 3.51
C GLY A 68 -9.40 20.92 2.62
N GLY A 69 -10.42 20.57 1.83
CA GLY A 69 -11.16 21.44 0.91
C GLY A 69 -12.46 21.98 1.49
#